data_AF-A0A1Q5SMB9-F1
#
_entry.id   AF-A0A1Q5SMB9-F1
#
_cell.length_a   1.000
_cell.length_b   1.000
_cell.length_c   1.000
_cell.angle_alpha   90.00
_cell.angle_beta   90.00
_cell.angle_gamma   90.00
#
_symmetry.space_group_name_H-M   'P 1'
#
loop_
_entity.id
_entity.type
_entity.pdbx_description
1 polymer ?
#
loop_
_entity_poly.entity_id
_entity_poly.type
_entity_poly.pdbx_seq_one_letter_code
_entity_poly.pdbx_strand_id
1 'polypeptide(L)'
;MPRKLKTFRTSLGFYDLAIAAPSMKAALEAWGAGSNLFHQGIAEETDDPEVVAATLAKPGVVLKRPAGSNGRFAEHSGLPSEMATDKIGHRPKAGQAKPKQKPEPEHRASATSRDKEATRKAAASSEREQARREAQIRQEEAALARKREQRQKLIAKAQAAFENAEREHEARAAALEAERAAVEERAQAEEARWFRQKEKLTAVLRQAREQ
;
A
#
# COMPACT_ATOMS: atom_id res chain seq x y z
N MET A 1 14.80 -33.81 1.51
CA MET A 1 15.74 -33.55 2.62
C MET A 1 15.14 -32.47 3.52
N PRO A 2 15.18 -32.60 4.87
CA PRO A 2 14.72 -31.55 5.77
C PRO A 2 15.57 -30.30 5.55
N ARG A 3 14.94 -29.16 5.24
CA ARG A 3 15.63 -27.90 4.99
C ARG A 3 16.09 -27.29 6.31
N LYS A 4 17.28 -26.68 6.32
CA LYS A 4 17.83 -25.98 7.50
C LYS A 4 16.84 -24.88 7.92
N LEU A 5 16.39 -24.95 9.18
CA LEU A 5 15.51 -23.94 9.75
C LEU A 5 16.30 -22.64 9.97
N LYS A 6 15.69 -21.53 9.57
CA LYS A 6 16.20 -20.17 9.76
C LYS A 6 15.23 -19.40 10.64
N THR A 7 15.75 -18.51 11.46
CA THR A 7 14.94 -17.69 12.35
C THR A 7 14.68 -16.34 11.69
N PHE A 8 13.40 -15.99 11.59
CA PHE A 8 12.95 -14.74 11.01
C PHE A 8 12.24 -13.93 12.07
N ARG A 9 12.48 -12.62 12.06
CA ARG A 9 11.84 -11.64 12.93
C ARG A 9 11.10 -10.62 12.08
N THR A 10 9.94 -10.18 12.55
CA THR A 10 9.23 -9.04 11.96
C THR A 10 8.57 -8.24 13.08
N SER A 11 8.41 -6.94 12.88
CA SER A 11 7.52 -6.13 13.73
C SER A 11 6.19 -5.97 13.00
N LEU A 12 5.10 -6.45 13.61
CA LEU A 12 3.75 -6.32 13.06
C LEU A 12 2.83 -5.66 14.09
N GLY A 13 2.56 -4.37 13.86
CA GLY A 13 1.74 -3.55 14.76
C GLY A 13 2.41 -3.35 16.12
N PHE A 14 1.79 -3.88 17.18
CA PHE A 14 2.26 -3.76 18.56
C PHE A 14 3.17 -4.90 19.01
N TYR A 15 3.50 -5.84 18.13
CA TYR A 15 4.28 -7.02 18.49
C TYR A 15 5.48 -7.23 17.57
N ASP A 16 6.61 -7.51 18.19
CA ASP A 16 7.70 -8.24 17.55
C ASP A 16 7.30 -9.72 17.48
N LEU A 17 7.34 -10.29 16.28
CA LEU A 17 7.07 -11.69 16.00
C LEU A 17 8.39 -12.37 15.61
N ALA A 18 8.63 -13.57 16.12
CA ALA A 18 9.76 -14.40 15.71
C ALA A 18 9.30 -15.84 15.43
N ILE A 19 9.86 -16.44 14.38
CA ILE A 19 9.56 -17.83 13.99
C ILE A 19 10.79 -18.51 13.40
N ALA A 20 10.98 -19.80 13.72
CA ALA A 20 11.90 -20.68 13.02
C ALA A 20 11.16 -21.37 11.88
N ALA A 21 11.53 -21.04 10.64
CA ALA A 21 10.89 -21.54 9.43
C ALA A 21 11.92 -22.03 8.40
N PRO A 22 11.56 -22.96 7.50
CA PRO A 22 12.48 -23.50 6.49
C PRO A 22 12.74 -22.53 5.32
N SER A 23 11.98 -21.43 5.20
CA SER A 23 12.15 -20.41 4.16
C SER A 23 11.42 -19.11 4.53
N MET A 24 11.81 -18.00 3.91
CA MET A 24 11.14 -16.69 4.07
C MET A 24 9.64 -16.78 3.77
N LYS A 25 9.24 -17.54 2.74
CA LYS A 25 7.83 -17.73 2.38
C LYS A 25 7.02 -18.42 3.50
N ALA A 26 7.59 -19.44 4.14
CA ALA A 26 6.95 -20.14 5.24
C ALA A 26 6.80 -19.25 6.49
N ALA A 27 7.75 -18.33 6.72
CA ALA A 27 7.61 -17.32 7.76
C ALA A 27 6.46 -16.34 7.48
N LEU A 28 6.34 -15.85 6.24
CA LEU A 28 5.23 -14.98 5.83
C LEU A 28 3.86 -15.65 5.99
N GLU A 29 3.77 -16.93 5.62
CA GLU A 29 2.55 -17.73 5.74
C GLU A 29 2.15 -17.91 7.21
N ALA A 30 3.12 -18.20 8.10
CA ALA A 30 2.87 -18.32 9.52
C ALA A 30 2.47 -16.99 10.19
N TRP A 31 2.96 -15.86 9.68
CA TRP A 31 2.53 -14.52 10.13
C TRP A 31 1.19 -14.08 9.53
N GLY A 32 0.68 -14.77 8.50
CA GLY A 32 -0.53 -14.36 7.78
C GLY A 32 -0.35 -13.08 6.96
N ALA A 33 0.88 -12.77 6.55
CA ALA A 33 1.18 -11.56 5.80
C ALA A 33 0.84 -11.75 4.32
N GLY A 34 -0.17 -11.02 3.82
CA GLY A 34 -0.58 -11.05 2.42
C GLY A 34 0.39 -10.37 1.44
N SER A 35 1.46 -9.74 1.94
CA SER A 35 2.50 -9.09 1.13
C SER A 35 3.90 -9.42 1.66
N ASN A 36 4.91 -9.30 0.80
CA ASN A 36 6.28 -9.73 1.12
C ASN A 36 6.98 -8.72 2.05
N LEU A 37 6.92 -8.95 3.36
CA LEU A 37 7.49 -8.08 4.41
C LEU A 37 9.02 -7.97 4.37
N PHE A 38 9.71 -8.95 3.80
CA PHE A 38 11.18 -8.92 3.66
C PHE A 38 11.65 -7.88 2.64
N HIS A 39 10.91 -7.67 1.55
CA HIS A 39 11.24 -6.65 0.55
C HIS A 39 10.92 -5.23 1.03
N GLN A 40 10.01 -5.11 2.02
CA GLN A 40 9.64 -3.83 2.62
C GLN A 40 10.60 -3.41 3.74
N GLY A 41 11.57 -4.28 4.11
CA GLY A 41 12.49 -4.02 5.22
C GLY A 41 11.84 -4.10 6.60
N ILE A 42 10.66 -4.70 6.72
CA ILE A 42 9.90 -4.83 7.98
C ILE A 42 10.20 -6.18 8.65
N ALA A 43 10.58 -7.17 7.85
CA ALA A 43 11.01 -8.48 8.30
C ALA A 43 12.49 -8.72 7.95
N GLU A 44 13.24 -9.29 8.88
CA GLU A 44 14.66 -9.58 8.76
C GLU A 44 14.97 -11.03 9.18
N GLU A 45 16.04 -11.59 8.61
CA GLU A 45 16.65 -12.83 9.11
C GLU A 45 17.52 -12.46 10.33
N THR A 46 17.30 -13.11 11.46
CA THR A 46 17.97 -12.80 12.72
C THR A 46 18.74 -14.01 13.22
N ASP A 47 20.03 -13.81 13.49
CA ASP A 47 20.93 -14.81 14.07
C ASP A 47 21.11 -14.66 15.60
N ASP A 48 20.29 -13.82 16.25
CA ASP A 48 20.35 -13.59 17.70
C ASP A 48 20.16 -14.92 18.46
N PRO A 49 21.14 -15.36 19.26
CA PRO A 49 21.17 -16.71 19.82
C PRO A 49 19.99 -16.98 20.77
N GLU A 50 19.50 -15.96 21.46
CA GLU A 50 18.33 -16.09 22.35
C GLU A 50 17.03 -16.31 21.58
N VAL A 51 16.86 -15.62 20.45
CA VAL A 51 15.67 -15.72 19.59
C VAL A 51 15.70 -17.04 18.82
N VAL A 52 16.88 -17.43 18.34
CA VAL A 52 17.11 -18.72 17.69
C VAL A 52 16.82 -19.87 18.65
N ALA A 53 17.34 -19.83 19.89
CA ALA A 53 17.06 -20.87 20.88
C ALA A 53 15.57 -20.97 21.22
N ALA A 54 14.88 -19.84 21.40
CA ALA A 54 13.45 -19.82 21.69
C ALA A 54 12.60 -20.36 20.53
N THR A 55 12.94 -19.99 19.29
CA THR A 55 12.20 -20.42 18.09
C THR A 55 12.54 -21.85 17.66
N LEU A 56 13.76 -22.33 17.87
CA LEU A 56 14.14 -23.73 17.63
C LEU A 56 13.55 -24.69 18.67
N ALA A 57 13.29 -24.23 19.90
CA ALA A 57 12.58 -25.04 20.89
C ALA A 57 11.15 -25.39 20.42
N LYS A 58 10.55 -24.56 19.56
CA LYS A 58 9.20 -24.72 19.02
C LYS A 58 9.12 -24.28 17.55
N PRO A 59 9.65 -25.08 16.61
CA PRO A 59 9.70 -24.71 15.21
C PRO A 59 8.28 -24.60 14.63
N GLY A 60 8.04 -23.58 13.80
CA GLY A 60 6.73 -23.33 13.19
C GLY A 60 5.72 -22.58 14.08
N VAL A 61 6.03 -22.33 15.35
CA VAL A 61 5.17 -21.52 16.24
C VAL A 61 5.65 -20.07 16.23
N VAL A 62 4.72 -19.13 16.02
CA VAL A 62 5.03 -17.70 16.07
C VAL A 62 5.09 -17.26 17.53
N LEU A 63 6.29 -16.91 17.99
CA LEU A 63 6.49 -16.30 19.30
C LEU A 63 6.26 -14.79 19.21
N LYS A 64 5.62 -14.21 20.22
CA LYS A 64 5.22 -12.80 20.26
C LYS A 64 5.89 -12.09 21.43
N ARG A 65 6.23 -10.81 21.21
CA ARG A 65 6.75 -9.89 22.21
C ARG A 65 6.20 -8.49 21.97
N PRO A 66 5.89 -7.68 23.00
CA PRO A 66 5.52 -6.28 22.80
C PRO A 66 6.62 -5.50 22.06
N ALA A 67 6.25 -4.81 20.97
CA ALA A 67 7.17 -4.01 20.17
C ALA A 67 7.83 -2.92 21.02
N GLY A 68 9.15 -2.79 20.93
CA GLY A 68 9.95 -1.85 21.72
C GLY A 68 10.35 -2.36 23.12
N SER A 69 10.00 -3.58 23.49
CA SER A 69 10.51 -4.24 24.71
C SER A 69 11.69 -5.16 24.38
N ASN A 70 12.71 -5.19 25.26
CA ASN A 70 13.80 -6.18 25.21
C ASN A 70 13.41 -7.49 25.91
N GLY A 71 12.11 -7.75 26.08
CA GLY A 71 11.61 -8.96 26.73
C GLY A 71 11.94 -10.24 25.94
N ARG A 72 11.76 -11.40 26.58
CA ARG A 72 11.90 -12.70 25.92
C ARG A 72 10.69 -12.98 25.03
N PHE A 73 10.90 -13.65 23.90
CA PHE A 73 9.82 -14.11 23.02
C PHE A 73 9.03 -15.25 23.67
N ALA A 74 7.69 -15.15 23.71
CA ALA A 74 6.79 -16.15 24.31
C ALA A 74 5.55 -16.39 23.43
N GLU A 75 4.90 -17.55 23.56
CA GLU A 75 3.69 -17.89 22.77
C GLU A 75 2.49 -16.98 23.10
N HIS A 76 2.43 -16.51 24.34
CA HIS A 76 1.46 -15.53 24.80
C HIS A 76 2.20 -14.28 25.26
N SER A 77 1.99 -13.17 24.56
CA SER A 77 2.45 -11.86 25.00
C SER A 77 1.81 -11.59 26.37
N GLY A 78 2.61 -11.36 27.40
CA GLY A 78 2.16 -11.00 28.74
C GLY A 78 1.51 -9.62 28.78
N LEU A 79 0.38 -9.45 28.11
CA LEU A 79 -0.60 -8.46 28.48
C LEU A 79 -1.30 -8.97 29.75
N PRO A 80 -1.56 -8.12 30.76
CA PRO A 80 -2.46 -8.49 31.83
C PRO A 80 -3.82 -8.79 31.21
N SER A 81 -4.19 -10.07 31.15
CA SER A 81 -5.60 -10.43 30.98
C SER A 81 -6.32 -9.89 32.20
N GLU A 82 -7.32 -9.04 31.99
CA GLU A 82 -8.28 -8.76 33.05
C GLU A 82 -8.76 -10.09 33.65
N MET A 83 -8.89 -10.11 34.98
CA MET A 83 -9.21 -11.24 35.86
C MET A 83 -8.04 -12.13 36.31
N ALA A 84 -7.18 -11.57 37.16
CA ALA A 84 -6.54 -12.32 38.25
C ALA A 84 -7.10 -11.82 39.58
N THR A 85 -8.39 -12.08 39.84
CA THR A 85 -8.88 -12.10 41.21
C THR A 85 -8.37 -13.38 41.87
N ASP A 86 -7.75 -13.17 43.01
CA ASP A 86 -7.50 -14.14 44.08
C ASP A 86 -6.09 -14.74 44.15
N LYS A 87 -5.17 -13.96 44.74
CA LYS A 87 -4.26 -14.46 45.77
C LYS A 87 -4.14 -13.42 46.89
N ILE A 88 -5.11 -13.48 47.81
CA ILE A 88 -5.00 -12.89 49.14
C ILE A 88 -3.97 -13.68 49.94
N GLY A 89 -2.96 -13.00 50.49
CA GLY A 89 -1.99 -13.63 51.38
C GLY A 89 -0.89 -12.71 51.91
N HIS A 90 -1.21 -11.76 52.81
CA HIS A 90 -0.66 -11.71 54.17
C HIS A 90 -1.12 -10.46 54.96
N ARG A 91 -1.62 -10.74 56.16
CA ARG A 91 -2.13 -9.90 57.27
C ARG A 91 -0.94 -9.36 58.13
N PRO A 92 -1.14 -8.71 59.30
CA PRO A 92 -2.00 -7.57 59.72
C PRO A 92 -1.12 -6.35 60.14
N LYS A 93 -1.72 -5.19 60.48
CA LYS A 93 -1.49 -4.53 61.79
C LYS A 93 -2.60 -3.52 62.14
N ALA A 94 -2.93 -3.53 63.42
CA ALA A 94 -3.96 -2.79 64.12
C ALA A 94 -3.63 -1.29 64.29
N GLY A 95 -4.65 -0.48 64.58
CA GLY A 95 -4.45 0.87 65.11
C GLY A 95 -5.71 1.74 65.04
N GLN A 96 -6.33 1.94 66.20
CA GLN A 96 -7.45 2.85 66.44
C GLN A 96 -7.11 4.30 66.10
N ALA A 97 -8.10 5.08 65.63
CA ALA A 97 -8.54 6.34 66.26
C ALA A 97 -9.40 7.18 65.30
N LYS A 98 -10.62 7.53 65.73
CA LYS A 98 -11.30 8.76 65.27
C LYS A 98 -10.62 9.95 65.96
N PRO A 99 -10.58 11.13 65.32
CA PRO A 99 -11.46 12.19 65.85
C PRO A 99 -12.14 13.03 64.76
N LYS A 100 -13.33 13.53 65.11
CA LYS A 100 -14.05 14.60 64.42
C LYS A 100 -13.24 15.89 64.47
N GLN A 101 -13.25 16.68 63.39
CA GLN A 101 -13.57 18.12 63.40
C GLN A 101 -13.49 18.72 61.98
N LYS A 102 -14.60 19.29 61.52
CA LYS A 102 -14.63 20.43 60.60
C LYS A 102 -14.49 21.69 61.48
N PRO A 103 -13.81 22.73 61.00
CA PRO A 103 -14.58 23.80 60.38
C PRO A 103 -14.00 24.31 59.05
N GLU A 104 -14.91 24.95 58.32
CA GLU A 104 -14.83 25.58 57.01
C GLU A 104 -14.09 26.93 57.07
N PRO A 105 -13.31 27.32 56.04
CA PRO A 105 -12.90 28.71 55.88
C PRO A 105 -13.68 29.40 54.76
N GLU A 106 -14.48 30.39 55.15
CA GLU A 106 -15.17 31.34 54.29
C GLU A 106 -14.17 32.35 53.68
N HIS A 107 -13.50 31.98 52.58
CA HIS A 107 -12.88 32.97 51.67
C HIS A 107 -12.87 32.43 50.21
N ARG A 108 -14.03 32.38 49.55
CA ARG A 108 -14.15 31.92 48.14
C ARG A 108 -14.81 32.90 47.16
N ALA A 109 -15.16 34.10 47.58
CA ALA A 109 -15.88 35.04 46.72
C ALA A 109 -15.01 35.72 45.64
N SER A 110 -13.68 35.78 45.79
CA SER A 110 -12.77 36.38 44.79
C SER A 110 -12.10 35.35 43.85
N ALA A 111 -12.18 34.06 44.17
CA ALA A 111 -11.65 32.97 43.34
C ALA A 111 -12.60 32.60 42.18
N THR A 112 -13.91 32.70 42.40
CA THR A 112 -14.94 32.26 41.44
C THR A 112 -15.09 33.18 40.21
N SER A 113 -14.73 34.47 40.28
CA SER A 113 -14.74 35.36 39.11
C SER A 113 -13.51 35.17 38.22
N ARG A 114 -12.33 34.96 38.82
CA ARG A 114 -11.09 34.64 38.10
C ARG A 114 -11.17 33.28 37.41
N ASP A 115 -11.79 32.29 38.05
CA ASP A 115 -12.04 30.97 37.43
C ASP A 115 -13.00 31.05 36.23
N LYS A 116 -14.02 31.92 36.27
CA LYS A 116 -14.92 32.16 35.13
C LYS A 116 -14.22 32.83 33.94
N GLU A 117 -13.27 33.72 34.19
CA GLU A 117 -12.49 34.35 33.13
C GLU A 117 -11.44 33.39 32.55
N ALA A 118 -10.80 32.58 33.40
CA ALA A 118 -9.87 31.53 33.00
C ALA A 118 -10.56 30.46 32.13
N THR A 119 -11.76 30.03 32.50
CA THR A 119 -12.56 29.06 31.71
C THR A 119 -13.00 29.62 30.36
N ARG A 120 -13.40 30.90 30.28
CA ARG A 120 -13.70 31.55 28.98
C ARG A 120 -12.47 31.68 28.09
N LYS A 121 -11.31 32.03 28.65
CA LYS A 121 -10.04 32.09 27.91
C LYS A 121 -9.62 30.70 27.43
N ALA A 122 -9.79 29.67 28.24
CA ALA A 122 -9.53 28.28 27.87
C ALA A 122 -10.46 27.79 26.75
N ALA A 123 -11.76 28.11 26.81
CA ALA A 123 -12.71 27.80 25.74
C ALA A 123 -12.33 28.51 24.43
N ALA A 124 -11.99 29.80 24.48
CA ALA A 124 -11.57 30.56 23.31
C ALA A 124 -10.24 30.07 22.71
N SER A 125 -9.28 29.59 23.53
CA SER A 125 -8.06 28.99 23.01
C SER A 125 -8.32 27.66 22.31
N SER A 126 -9.22 26.83 22.86
CA SER A 126 -9.59 25.55 22.25
C SER A 126 -10.33 25.72 20.93
N GLU A 127 -11.26 26.68 20.85
CA GLU A 127 -11.98 27.01 19.62
C GLU A 127 -11.02 27.53 18.53
N ARG A 128 -10.06 28.38 18.90
CA ARG A 128 -8.99 28.83 17.98
C ARG A 128 -8.13 27.68 17.49
N GLU A 129 -7.82 26.71 18.34
CA GLU A 129 -7.04 25.53 17.96
C GLU A 129 -7.82 24.60 17.04
N GLN A 130 -9.11 24.37 17.32
CA GLN A 130 -10.02 23.62 16.45
C GLN A 130 -10.14 24.29 15.08
N ALA A 131 -10.37 25.60 15.03
CA ALA A 131 -10.43 26.34 13.77
C ALA A 131 -9.11 26.26 12.97
N ARG A 132 -7.95 26.24 13.64
CA ARG A 132 -6.65 26.02 12.99
C ARG A 132 -6.52 24.63 12.39
N ARG A 133 -6.93 23.59 13.13
CA ARG A 133 -6.89 22.19 12.65
C ARG A 133 -7.83 21.99 11.47
N GLU A 134 -9.04 22.52 11.54
CA GLU A 134 -10.01 22.46 10.42
C GLU A 134 -9.52 23.24 9.20
N ALA A 135 -8.87 24.39 9.39
CA ALA A 135 -8.25 25.13 8.30
C ALA A 135 -7.09 24.34 7.66
N GLN A 136 -6.26 23.66 8.46
CA GLN A 136 -5.19 22.78 7.96
C GLN A 136 -5.75 21.62 7.14
N ILE A 137 -6.77 20.91 7.66
CA ILE A 137 -7.44 19.82 6.93
C ILE A 137 -8.00 20.33 5.60
N ARG A 138 -8.72 21.46 5.60
CA ARG A 138 -9.25 22.06 4.37
C ARG A 138 -8.15 22.42 3.37
N GLN A 139 -7.00 22.92 3.85
CA GLN A 139 -5.86 23.24 2.98
C GLN A 139 -5.23 21.97 2.39
N GLU A 140 -5.07 20.91 3.17
CA GLU A 140 -4.56 19.62 2.71
C GLU A 140 -5.50 18.98 1.69
N GLU A 141 -6.80 18.96 1.96
CA GLU A 141 -7.81 18.46 1.02
C GLU A 141 -7.83 19.26 -0.28
N ALA A 142 -7.78 20.59 -0.21
CA ALA A 142 -7.70 21.45 -1.39
C ALA A 142 -6.40 21.21 -2.18
N ALA A 143 -5.27 20.99 -1.51
CA ALA A 143 -4.00 20.68 -2.15
C ALA A 143 -4.05 19.31 -2.84
N LEU A 144 -4.64 18.30 -2.21
CA LEU A 144 -4.84 16.97 -2.80
C LEU A 144 -5.80 17.02 -4.00
N ALA A 145 -6.90 17.79 -3.90
CA ALA A 145 -7.84 17.99 -5.00
C ALA A 145 -7.13 18.64 -6.21
N ARG A 146 -6.33 19.68 -6.00
CA ARG A 146 -5.53 20.32 -7.06
C ARG A 146 -4.54 19.35 -7.69
N LYS A 147 -3.84 18.53 -6.89
CA LYS A 147 -2.93 17.50 -7.42
C LYS A 147 -3.67 16.46 -8.26
N ARG A 148 -4.86 16.02 -7.82
CA ARG A 148 -5.70 15.09 -8.58
C ARG A 148 -6.16 15.70 -9.90
N GLU A 149 -6.62 16.94 -9.88
CA GLU A 149 -7.04 17.66 -11.09
C GLU A 149 -5.88 17.85 -12.07
N GLN A 150 -4.69 18.24 -11.59
CA GLN A 150 -3.49 18.33 -12.42
C GLN A 150 -3.13 16.99 -13.05
N ARG A 151 -3.15 15.91 -12.26
CA ARG A 151 -2.91 14.55 -12.76
C ARG A 151 -3.95 14.16 -13.82
N GLN A 152 -5.22 14.43 -13.59
CA GLN A 152 -6.29 14.14 -14.56
C GLN A 152 -6.11 14.95 -15.85
N LYS A 153 -5.74 16.24 -15.77
CA LYS A 153 -5.43 17.06 -16.95
C LYS A 153 -4.25 16.50 -17.74
N LEU A 154 -3.19 16.06 -17.06
CA LEU A 154 -2.04 15.44 -17.73
C LEU A 154 -2.42 14.11 -18.41
N ILE A 155 -3.22 13.28 -17.75
CA ILE A 155 -3.73 12.03 -18.32
C ILE A 155 -4.61 12.32 -19.53
N ALA A 156 -5.58 13.24 -19.42
CA ALA A 156 -6.45 13.61 -20.53
C ALA A 156 -5.66 14.18 -21.72
N LYS A 157 -4.64 15.02 -21.46
CA LYS A 157 -3.74 15.53 -22.50
C LYS A 157 -2.95 14.42 -23.18
N ALA A 158 -2.44 13.46 -22.41
CA ALA A 158 -1.70 12.32 -22.95
C ALA A 158 -2.62 11.40 -23.78
N GLN A 159 -3.84 11.13 -23.31
CA GLN A 159 -4.84 10.37 -24.06
C GLN A 159 -5.23 11.06 -25.37
N ALA A 160 -5.51 12.35 -25.34
CA ALA A 160 -5.82 13.11 -26.56
C ALA A 160 -4.67 13.12 -27.56
N ALA A 161 -3.41 13.23 -27.09
CA ALA A 161 -2.25 13.15 -27.95
C ALA A 161 -2.09 11.76 -28.58
N PHE A 162 -2.37 10.69 -27.81
CA PHE A 162 -2.34 9.32 -28.29
C PHE A 162 -3.41 9.07 -29.36
N GLU A 163 -4.66 9.44 -29.09
CA GLU A 163 -5.76 9.30 -30.07
C GLU A 163 -5.50 10.09 -31.36
N ASN A 164 -4.92 11.29 -31.27
CA ASN A 164 -4.55 12.05 -32.45
C ASN A 164 -3.45 11.35 -33.25
N ALA A 165 -2.45 10.77 -32.58
CA ALA A 165 -1.39 10.02 -33.24
C ALA A 165 -1.93 8.75 -33.93
N GLU A 166 -2.88 8.04 -33.31
CA GLU A 166 -3.56 6.89 -33.92
C GLU A 166 -4.32 7.31 -35.19
N ARG A 167 -5.11 8.39 -35.12
CA ARG A 167 -5.84 8.90 -36.30
C ARG A 167 -4.92 9.32 -37.43
N GLU A 168 -3.81 9.99 -37.12
CA GLU A 168 -2.80 10.34 -38.12
C GLU A 168 -2.16 9.10 -38.74
N HIS A 169 -1.84 8.09 -37.92
CA HIS A 169 -1.28 6.84 -38.41
C HIS A 169 -2.27 6.11 -39.33
N GLU A 170 -3.53 5.98 -38.92
CA GLU A 170 -4.59 5.37 -39.74
C GLU A 170 -4.78 6.10 -41.06
N ALA A 171 -4.81 7.44 -41.05
CA ALA A 171 -4.91 8.22 -42.27
C ALA A 171 -3.72 7.99 -43.22
N ARG A 172 -2.50 7.94 -42.69
CA ARG A 172 -1.29 7.64 -43.48
C ARG A 172 -1.30 6.20 -44.01
N ALA A 173 -1.73 5.24 -43.19
CA ALA A 173 -1.84 3.84 -43.60
C ALA A 173 -2.88 3.67 -44.71
N ALA A 174 -4.04 4.32 -44.58
CA ALA A 174 -5.08 4.30 -45.62
C ALA A 174 -4.60 4.92 -46.94
N ALA A 175 -3.84 6.02 -46.88
CA ALA A 175 -3.24 6.62 -48.08
C ALA A 175 -2.26 5.66 -48.77
N LEU A 176 -1.39 5.00 -48.00
CA LEU A 176 -0.46 4.00 -48.55
C LEU A 176 -1.17 2.80 -49.16
N GLU A 177 -2.25 2.31 -48.54
CA GLU A 177 -3.07 1.23 -49.11
C GLU A 177 -3.77 1.67 -50.40
N ALA A 178 -4.26 2.90 -50.48
CA ALA A 178 -4.82 3.44 -51.72
C ALA A 178 -3.76 3.53 -52.83
N GLU A 179 -2.53 3.97 -52.51
CA GLU A 179 -1.43 3.98 -53.47
C GLU A 179 -1.06 2.56 -53.94
N ARG A 180 -1.00 1.59 -53.02
CA ARG A 180 -0.77 0.18 -53.34
C ARG A 180 -1.83 -0.36 -54.29
N ALA A 181 -3.11 -0.10 -53.99
CA ALA A 181 -4.22 -0.52 -54.84
C ALA A 181 -4.12 0.09 -56.26
N ALA A 182 -3.76 1.37 -56.36
CA ALA A 182 -3.59 2.03 -57.66
C ALA A 182 -2.40 1.46 -58.46
N VAL A 183 -1.30 1.09 -57.79
CA VAL A 183 -0.16 0.41 -58.45
C VAL A 183 -0.56 -0.98 -58.92
N GLU A 184 -1.28 -1.73 -58.10
CA GLU A 184 -1.79 -3.06 -58.43
C GLU A 184 -2.73 -3.02 -59.64
N GLU A 185 -3.66 -2.07 -59.69
CA GLU A 185 -4.54 -1.88 -60.84
C GLU A 185 -3.75 -1.61 -62.13
N ARG A 186 -2.72 -0.76 -62.06
CA ARG A 186 -1.84 -0.48 -63.21
C ARG A 186 -1.05 -1.71 -63.65
N ALA A 187 -0.57 -2.52 -62.69
CA ALA A 187 0.13 -3.77 -62.99
C ALA A 187 -0.80 -4.74 -63.73
N GLN A 188 -2.02 -4.94 -63.23
CA GLN A 188 -3.04 -5.78 -63.86
C GLN A 188 -3.43 -5.28 -65.27
N ALA A 189 -3.53 -3.96 -65.45
CA ALA A 189 -3.80 -3.37 -66.76
C ALA A 189 -2.67 -3.66 -67.76
N GLU A 190 -1.40 -3.55 -67.35
CA GLU A 190 -0.26 -3.87 -68.22
C GLU A 190 -0.19 -5.37 -68.53
N GLU A 191 -0.45 -6.25 -67.55
CA GLU A 191 -0.54 -7.69 -67.79
C GLU A 191 -1.63 -8.04 -68.80
N ALA A 192 -2.82 -7.45 -68.67
CA ALA A 192 -3.92 -7.64 -69.62
C ALA A 192 -3.55 -7.14 -71.03
N ARG A 193 -2.87 -5.99 -71.11
CA ARG A 193 -2.38 -5.44 -72.38
C ARG A 193 -1.32 -6.35 -73.02
N TRP A 194 -0.37 -6.86 -72.23
CA TRP A 194 0.64 -7.81 -72.68
C TRP A 194 0.02 -9.12 -73.14
N PHE A 195 -0.94 -9.66 -72.40
CA PHE A 195 -1.64 -10.90 -72.76
C PHE A 195 -2.30 -10.79 -74.15
N ARG A 196 -3.05 -9.71 -74.40
CA ARG A 196 -3.66 -9.44 -75.71
C ARG A 196 -2.62 -9.33 -76.82
N GLN A 197 -1.48 -8.69 -76.54
CA GLN A 197 -0.41 -8.54 -77.51
C GLN A 197 0.25 -9.89 -77.81
N LYS A 198 0.50 -10.70 -76.77
CA LYS A 198 1.06 -12.05 -76.90
C LYS A 198 0.13 -12.93 -77.72
N GLU A 199 -1.18 -12.93 -77.47
CA GLU A 199 -2.15 -13.70 -78.25
C GLU A 199 -2.09 -13.35 -79.74
N LYS A 200 -2.12 -12.05 -80.08
CA LYS A 200 -2.01 -11.59 -81.47
C LYS A 200 -0.72 -12.08 -82.13
N LEU A 201 0.42 -11.91 -81.46
CA LEU A 201 1.72 -12.36 -81.98
C LEU A 201 1.76 -13.89 -82.15
N THR A 202 1.23 -14.64 -81.20
CA THR A 202 1.16 -16.11 -81.30
C THR A 202 0.24 -16.58 -82.43
N ALA A 203 -0.88 -15.89 -82.67
CA ALA A 203 -1.78 -16.19 -83.79
C ALA A 203 -1.08 -15.97 -85.14
N VAL A 204 -0.35 -14.86 -85.30
CA VAL A 204 0.45 -14.58 -86.50
C VAL A 204 1.51 -15.66 -86.72
N LEU A 205 2.24 -16.05 -85.65
CA LEU A 205 3.24 -17.13 -85.74
C LEU A 205 2.61 -18.47 -86.13
N ARG A 206 1.41 -18.78 -85.63
CA ARG A 206 0.69 -20.00 -85.99
C ARG A 206 0.30 -20.00 -87.45
N GLN A 207 -0.30 -18.90 -87.93
CA GLN A 207 -0.71 -18.77 -89.33
C GLN A 207 0.48 -18.90 -90.29
N ALA A 208 1.64 -18.31 -89.96
CA ALA A 208 2.85 -18.42 -90.77
C ALA A 208 3.46 -19.83 -90.81
N ARG A 209 3.14 -20.70 -89.84
CA ARG A 209 3.57 -22.11 -89.84
C ARG A 209 2.63 -23.03 -90.62
N GLU A 210 1.40 -22.59 -90.84
CA GLU A 210 0.35 -23.34 -91.55
C GLU A 210 0.32 -23.01 -93.07
N GLN A 211 1.09 -22.01 -93.52
CA GLN A 211 1.36 -21.71 -94.94
C GLN A 211 2.63 -22.40 -95.43
#